data_AF-A0A5N6NPS5-F1
#
_entry.id   AF-A0A5N6NPS5-F1
#
_cell.length_a   1.000
_cell.length_b   1.000
_cell.length_c   1.000
_cell.angle_alpha   90.00
_cell.angle_beta   90.00
_cell.angle_gamma   90.00
#
_symmetry.space_group_name_H-M   'P 1'
#
loop_
_entity.id
_entity.type
_entity.pdbx_description
1 polymer ?
#
loop_
_entity_poly.entity_id
_entity_poly.type
_entity_poly.pdbx_seq_one_letter_code
_entity_poly.pdbx_strand_id
1 'polypeptide(L)'
;MSTEQRVSWSDSFSEAQTAIQSLTTIISSVPPSVSSSDTPAVALLNDPELATQISDHLRQPDSGAGDNQLCRWLYDTFHTSKLDLQLVVLRFLPIVAGMYLSRIPLRKPLAGFEAVLLAIYAHETTSRNGQAMTVNIPDLSHPSVYHESRQPYNNASTDLNQVVVSPGLEPQGTIRSTKRAQIIGVALELYHSRISEIPVQSKVDFCEFCVVWAGEDGEFYKDFPNEDKKDEEDHEMMKEKKEGRILLPWEMLQPMLRILGHCVMGINKKNKELHEAACGACRSLYARAIHDINPKAILAVGSLLKLINYQKACVDHTELPVTRIIHL
;
A
#
# COMPACT_ATOMS: atom_id res chain seq x y z
N MET A 1 14.44 26.63 28.51
CA MET A 1 13.00 26.90 28.40
C MET A 1 12.44 25.90 27.41
N SER A 2 12.08 24.71 27.90
CA SER A 2 11.53 23.64 27.08
C SER A 2 10.03 23.64 27.28
N THR A 3 9.28 23.97 26.25
CA THR A 3 7.82 23.89 26.24
C THR A 3 7.44 22.43 26.02
N GLU A 4 7.15 21.72 27.10
CA GLU A 4 6.43 20.45 27.04
C GLU A 4 5.04 20.69 26.42
N GLN A 5 4.83 20.12 25.24
CA GLN A 5 3.57 20.13 24.53
C GLN A 5 2.57 19.24 25.30
N ARG A 6 1.76 19.85 26.17
CA ARG A 6 0.51 19.24 26.64
C ARG A 6 -0.46 19.20 25.46
N VAL A 7 -0.46 18.10 24.72
CA VAL A 7 -1.57 17.79 23.81
C VAL A 7 -2.80 17.54 24.69
N SER A 8 -3.69 18.52 24.73
CA SER A 8 -4.93 18.46 25.49
C SER A 8 -5.87 17.47 24.80
N TRP A 9 -6.32 16.46 25.54
CA TRP A 9 -7.34 15.50 25.08
C TRP A 9 -8.61 16.20 24.58
N SER A 10 -8.95 17.36 25.14
CA SER A 10 -10.09 18.18 24.73
C SER A 10 -9.94 18.74 23.31
N ASP A 11 -8.71 19.12 22.94
CA ASP A 11 -8.42 19.60 21.58
C ASP A 11 -8.47 18.44 20.60
N SER A 12 -8.07 17.24 21.03
CA SER A 12 -8.16 15.99 20.25
C SER A 12 -9.57 15.67 19.78
N PHE A 13 -10.50 15.71 20.73
CA PHE A 13 -11.91 15.47 20.51
C PHE A 13 -12.57 16.56 19.64
N SER A 14 -12.24 17.83 19.87
CA SER A 14 -12.90 18.95 19.19
C SER A 14 -12.66 18.98 17.67
N GLU A 15 -11.41 18.81 17.21
CA GLU A 15 -11.14 18.86 15.76
C GLU A 15 -11.71 17.65 15.01
N ALA A 16 -11.76 16.48 15.67
CA ALA A 16 -12.40 15.30 15.09
C ALA A 16 -13.92 15.49 14.97
N GLN A 17 -14.53 16.16 15.94
CA GLN A 17 -15.95 16.54 15.87
C GLN A 17 -16.21 17.58 14.78
N THR A 18 -15.32 18.58 14.63
CA THR A 18 -15.39 19.55 13.51
C THR A 18 -15.27 18.84 12.16
N ALA A 19 -14.33 17.91 12.02
CA ALA A 19 -14.19 17.12 10.79
C ALA A 19 -15.46 16.33 10.48
N ILE A 20 -16.09 15.68 11.47
CA ILE A 20 -17.37 14.98 11.28
C ILE A 20 -18.48 15.95 10.87
N GLN A 21 -18.60 17.10 11.53
CA GLN A 21 -19.63 18.10 11.19
C GLN A 21 -19.47 18.62 9.74
N SER A 22 -18.24 18.88 9.30
CA SER A 22 -17.96 19.22 7.90
C SER A 22 -18.30 18.08 6.95
N LEU A 23 -18.04 16.83 7.35
CA LEU A 23 -18.38 15.65 6.54
C LEU A 23 -19.89 15.50 6.36
N THR A 24 -20.70 15.75 7.40
CA THR A 24 -22.18 15.68 7.34
C THR A 24 -22.78 16.60 6.28
N THR A 25 -22.10 17.69 5.90
CA THR A 25 -22.58 18.56 4.81
C THR A 25 -22.34 17.99 3.41
N ILE A 26 -21.50 16.95 3.30
CA ILE A 26 -21.06 16.34 2.04
C ILE A 26 -21.79 15.01 1.81
N ILE A 27 -21.93 14.19 2.85
CA ILE A 27 -22.57 12.87 2.75
C ILE A 27 -24.02 12.90 3.26
N SER A 28 -24.85 11.98 2.76
CA SER A 28 -26.30 12.00 3.00
C SER A 28 -26.71 11.68 4.43
N SER A 29 -25.95 10.83 5.14
CA SER A 29 -26.23 10.47 6.53
C SER A 29 -24.94 10.11 7.28
N VAL A 30 -24.82 10.60 8.52
CA VAL A 30 -23.80 10.15 9.47
C VAL A 30 -24.47 9.30 10.54
N PRO A 31 -24.04 8.05 10.74
CA PRO A 31 -24.58 7.20 11.79
C PRO A 31 -24.45 7.84 13.18
N PRO A 32 -25.44 7.64 14.07
CA PRO A 32 -25.36 8.13 15.44
C PRO A 32 -24.18 7.50 16.21
N SER A 33 -23.77 6.28 15.84
CA SER A 33 -22.58 5.59 16.36
C SER A 33 -21.29 6.40 16.22
N VAL A 34 -21.20 7.25 15.19
CA VAL A 34 -20.05 8.13 14.94
C VAL A 34 -20.25 9.49 15.59
N SER A 35 -21.47 10.04 15.50
CA SER A 35 -21.80 11.39 15.98
C SER A 35 -21.81 11.53 17.50
N SER A 36 -22.15 10.46 18.23
CA SER A 36 -22.18 10.44 19.70
C SER A 36 -21.03 9.65 20.32
N SER A 37 -19.98 9.35 19.55
CA SER A 37 -18.84 8.58 20.04
C SER A 37 -17.91 9.42 20.91
N ASP A 38 -17.39 8.82 21.99
CA ASP A 38 -16.31 9.39 22.79
C ASP A 38 -14.97 9.41 22.03
N THR A 39 -14.83 8.59 20.98
CA THR A 39 -13.65 8.50 20.11
C THR A 39 -14.03 8.71 18.63
N PRO A 40 -14.38 9.94 18.23
CA PRO A 40 -14.96 10.24 16.92
C PRO A 40 -14.08 9.79 15.74
N ALA A 41 -12.75 9.97 15.81
CA ALA A 41 -11.85 9.60 14.73
C ALA A 41 -11.75 8.07 14.52
N VAL A 42 -11.76 7.30 15.61
CA VAL A 42 -11.72 5.83 15.56
C VAL A 42 -13.05 5.26 15.09
N ALA A 43 -14.17 5.87 15.50
CA ALA A 43 -15.50 5.50 15.01
C ALA A 43 -15.59 5.75 13.49
N LEU A 44 -15.13 6.91 13.03
CA LEU A 44 -15.05 7.27 11.61
C LEU A 44 -14.15 6.31 10.82
N LEU A 45 -13.01 5.90 11.39
CA LEU A 45 -12.07 4.97 10.76
C LEU A 45 -12.67 3.57 10.57
N ASN A 46 -13.54 3.10 11.47
CA ASN A 46 -14.03 1.73 11.47
C ASN A 46 -15.46 1.57 10.95
N ASP A 47 -16.21 2.66 10.80
CA ASP A 47 -17.59 2.60 10.30
C ASP A 47 -17.60 2.12 8.83
N PRO A 48 -18.32 1.02 8.50
CA PRO A 48 -18.36 0.49 7.15
C PRO A 48 -19.33 1.24 6.25
N GLU A 49 -20.47 1.70 6.77
CA GLU A 49 -21.52 2.36 5.98
C GLU A 49 -21.02 3.70 5.43
N LEU A 50 -20.47 4.52 6.32
CA LEU A 50 -19.91 5.82 5.97
C LEU A 50 -18.72 5.69 5.02
N ALA A 51 -17.92 4.65 5.18
CA ALA A 51 -16.83 4.40 4.26
C ALA A 51 -17.30 4.00 2.87
N THR A 52 -18.34 3.17 2.75
CA THR A 52 -18.96 2.89 1.46
C THR A 52 -19.49 4.17 0.83
N GLN A 53 -20.19 5.02 1.59
CA GLN A 53 -20.66 6.31 1.08
C GLN A 53 -19.50 7.18 0.57
N ILE A 54 -18.42 7.34 1.34
CA ILE A 54 -17.23 8.12 0.92
C ILE A 54 -16.58 7.50 -0.32
N SER A 55 -16.41 6.18 -0.34
CA SER A 55 -15.84 5.44 -1.46
C SER A 55 -16.65 5.64 -2.74
N ASP A 56 -17.99 5.57 -2.66
CA ASP A 56 -18.89 5.78 -3.79
C ASP A 56 -18.76 7.20 -4.34
N HIS A 57 -18.72 8.22 -3.47
CA HIS A 57 -18.49 9.61 -3.87
C HIS A 57 -17.12 9.81 -4.53
N LEU A 58 -16.06 9.15 -4.03
CA LEU A 58 -14.74 9.20 -4.65
C LEU A 58 -14.70 8.47 -6.01
N ARG A 59 -15.56 7.47 -6.23
CA ARG A 59 -15.62 6.72 -7.49
C ARG A 59 -16.48 7.41 -8.58
N GLN A 60 -17.34 8.36 -8.22
CA GLN A 60 -18.18 9.11 -9.18
C GLN A 60 -17.35 9.81 -10.28
N PRO A 61 -17.83 9.86 -11.54
CA PRO A 61 -17.03 10.26 -12.71
C PRO A 61 -16.55 11.72 -12.71
N ASP A 62 -17.15 12.58 -11.90
CA ASP A 62 -16.88 14.00 -11.65
C ASP A 62 -16.01 14.26 -10.42
N SER A 63 -15.70 13.22 -9.64
CA SER A 63 -14.84 13.34 -8.46
C SER A 63 -13.39 13.71 -8.80
N GLY A 64 -12.69 14.31 -7.85
CA GLY A 64 -11.28 14.66 -7.99
C GLY A 64 -11.00 16.03 -8.64
N ALA A 65 -12.03 16.75 -9.10
CA ALA A 65 -11.88 18.14 -9.53
C ALA A 65 -11.49 19.07 -8.35
N GLY A 66 -10.97 20.27 -8.65
CA GLY A 66 -10.46 21.19 -7.62
C GLY A 66 -11.54 21.79 -6.70
N ASP A 67 -12.79 21.77 -7.13
CA ASP A 67 -13.98 22.19 -6.39
C ASP A 67 -14.66 21.04 -5.62
N ASN A 68 -14.11 19.82 -5.69
CA ASN A 68 -14.67 18.66 -5.01
C ASN A 68 -14.56 18.80 -3.49
N GLN A 69 -15.71 18.95 -2.82
CA GLN A 69 -15.80 19.17 -1.38
C GLN A 69 -15.21 18.01 -0.56
N LEU A 70 -15.34 16.78 -1.05
CA LEU A 70 -14.78 15.60 -0.36
C LEU A 70 -13.26 15.57 -0.43
N CYS A 71 -12.66 15.93 -1.56
CA CYS A 71 -11.20 16.07 -1.69
C CYS A 71 -10.67 17.17 -0.76
N ARG A 72 -11.40 18.29 -0.66
CA ARG A 72 -11.09 19.36 0.29
C ARG A 72 -11.16 18.87 1.73
N TRP A 73 -12.22 18.14 2.08
CA TRP A 73 -12.36 17.56 3.41
C TRP A 73 -11.23 16.58 3.76
N LEU A 74 -10.85 15.71 2.83
CA LEU A 74 -9.70 14.80 3.00
C LEU A 74 -8.39 15.57 3.21
N TYR A 75 -8.17 16.64 2.43
CA TYR A 75 -7.01 17.50 2.55
C TYR A 75 -6.95 18.18 3.92
N ASP A 76 -8.03 18.84 4.34
CA ASP A 76 -8.11 19.56 5.62
C ASP A 76 -7.96 18.58 6.80
N THR A 77 -8.63 17.43 6.74
CA THR A 77 -8.58 16.39 7.79
C THR A 77 -7.17 15.80 7.97
N PHE A 78 -6.40 15.67 6.89
CA PHE A 78 -5.02 15.18 6.97
C PHE A 78 -4.06 16.19 7.62
N HIS A 79 -4.33 17.50 7.47
CA HIS A 79 -3.50 18.58 8.02
C HIS A 79 -3.66 18.78 9.52
N THR A 80 -4.69 18.21 10.12
CA THR A 80 -5.02 18.30 11.56
C THR A 80 -3.91 17.76 12.49
N SER A 81 -2.79 17.24 11.96
CA SER A 81 -1.61 16.75 12.71
C SER A 81 -1.90 15.62 13.73
N LYS A 82 -3.12 15.07 13.70
CA LYS A 82 -3.56 13.95 14.53
C LYS A 82 -3.51 12.64 13.77
N LEU A 83 -2.87 11.65 14.39
CA LEU A 83 -2.66 10.35 13.78
C LEU A 83 -3.98 9.65 13.41
N ASP A 84 -4.98 9.67 14.29
CA ASP A 84 -6.26 8.98 14.03
C ASP A 84 -7.01 9.56 12.81
N LEU A 85 -6.99 10.89 12.65
CA LEU A 85 -7.62 11.55 11.50
C LEU A 85 -6.79 11.35 10.22
N GLN A 86 -5.46 11.33 10.32
CA GLN A 86 -4.60 10.97 9.20
C GLN A 86 -4.84 9.53 8.74
N LEU A 87 -5.06 8.59 9.67
CA LEU A 87 -5.43 7.20 9.37
C LEU A 87 -6.76 7.12 8.62
N VAL A 88 -7.75 7.93 8.99
CA VAL A 88 -9.03 8.01 8.25
C VAL A 88 -8.78 8.42 6.80
N VAL A 89 -7.92 9.39 6.54
CA VAL A 89 -7.59 9.79 5.16
C VAL A 89 -6.79 8.69 4.44
N LEU A 90 -5.83 8.07 5.11
CA LEU A 90 -5.03 6.97 4.54
C LEU A 90 -5.90 5.75 4.19
N ARG A 91 -7.00 5.49 4.91
CA ARG A 91 -7.99 4.45 4.56
C ARG A 91 -8.47 4.61 3.11
N PHE A 92 -8.67 5.83 2.63
CA PHE A 92 -9.17 6.11 1.29
C PHE A 92 -8.05 6.34 0.25
N LEU A 93 -6.78 6.26 0.64
CA LEU A 93 -5.65 6.44 -0.28
C LEU A 93 -5.72 5.50 -1.50
N PRO A 94 -6.03 4.19 -1.36
CA PRO A 94 -6.11 3.30 -2.52
C PRO A 94 -7.12 3.78 -3.57
N ILE A 95 -8.25 4.32 -3.14
CA ILE A 95 -9.28 4.86 -4.04
C ILE A 95 -8.82 6.18 -4.65
N VAL A 96 -8.26 7.10 -3.86
CA VAL A 96 -7.74 8.37 -4.37
C VAL A 96 -6.65 8.13 -5.42
N ALA A 97 -5.66 7.30 -5.12
CA ALA A 97 -4.58 6.94 -6.05
C ALA A 97 -5.11 6.14 -7.25
N GLY A 98 -6.00 5.19 -7.01
CA GLY A 98 -6.73 4.38 -7.99
C GLY A 98 -7.41 5.23 -9.06
N MET A 99 -8.34 6.06 -8.62
CA MET A 99 -9.12 6.92 -9.51
C MET A 99 -8.26 7.99 -10.17
N TYR A 100 -7.27 8.55 -9.46
CA TYR A 100 -6.31 9.48 -10.05
C TYR A 100 -5.56 8.86 -11.23
N LEU A 101 -4.94 7.70 -11.02
CA LEU A 101 -4.14 7.01 -12.03
C LEU A 101 -4.98 6.56 -13.23
N SER A 102 -6.17 6.01 -13.00
CA SER A 102 -7.07 5.56 -14.06
C SER A 102 -7.64 6.73 -14.88
N ARG A 103 -7.72 7.94 -14.32
CA ARG A 103 -8.31 9.11 -15.01
C ARG A 103 -7.30 10.01 -15.72
N ILE A 104 -6.00 9.89 -15.44
CA ILE A 104 -4.97 10.66 -16.14
C ILE A 104 -5.06 10.53 -17.67
N PRO A 105 -5.24 9.33 -18.25
CA PRO A 105 -5.39 9.20 -19.71
C PRO A 105 -6.62 9.92 -20.27
N LEU A 106 -7.65 10.14 -19.44
CA LEU A 106 -8.90 10.80 -19.82
C LEU A 106 -8.80 12.33 -19.85
N ARG A 107 -7.67 12.90 -19.41
CA ARG A 107 -7.44 14.38 -19.35
C ARG A 107 -8.52 15.15 -18.58
N LYS A 108 -9.12 14.52 -17.57
CA LYS A 108 -10.05 15.17 -16.65
C LYS A 108 -9.31 16.08 -15.67
N PRO A 109 -9.95 17.12 -15.11
CA PRO A 109 -9.37 17.90 -14.03
C PRO A 109 -9.31 17.03 -12.76
N LEU A 110 -8.11 16.86 -12.21
CA LEU A 110 -7.85 15.98 -11.05
C LEU A 110 -7.20 16.73 -9.86
N ALA A 111 -7.29 18.07 -9.86
CA ALA A 111 -6.61 18.92 -8.89
C ALA A 111 -6.96 18.61 -7.43
N GLY A 112 -8.18 18.15 -7.15
CA GLY A 112 -8.59 17.71 -5.81
C GLY A 112 -7.83 16.47 -5.35
N PHE A 113 -7.72 15.44 -6.19
CA PHE A 113 -6.91 14.26 -5.88
C PHE A 113 -5.41 14.60 -5.79
N GLU A 114 -4.92 15.46 -6.68
CA GLU A 114 -3.54 15.91 -6.64
C GLU A 114 -3.21 16.65 -5.33
N ALA A 115 -4.12 17.49 -4.84
CA ALA A 115 -3.95 18.18 -3.57
C ALA A 115 -3.83 17.21 -2.38
N VAL A 116 -4.69 16.19 -2.31
CA VAL A 116 -4.63 15.16 -1.26
C VAL A 116 -3.33 14.37 -1.33
N LEU A 117 -2.93 13.91 -2.52
CA LEU A 117 -1.68 13.16 -2.71
C LEU A 117 -0.45 14.01 -2.38
N LEU A 118 -0.44 15.29 -2.75
CA LEU A 118 0.64 16.23 -2.42
C LEU A 118 0.70 16.52 -0.93
N ALA A 119 -0.44 16.62 -0.23
CA ALA A 119 -0.47 16.79 1.22
C ALA A 119 0.22 15.61 1.94
N ILE A 120 -0.10 14.39 1.53
CA ILE A 120 0.49 13.16 2.06
C ILE A 120 2.00 13.13 1.77
N TYR A 121 2.40 13.48 0.54
CA TYR A 121 3.81 13.55 0.16
C TYR A 121 4.58 14.63 0.94
N ALA A 122 3.99 15.80 1.15
CA ALA A 122 4.59 16.89 1.90
C ALA A 122 4.79 16.54 3.37
N HIS A 123 3.84 15.80 3.97
CA HIS A 123 3.97 15.26 5.32
C HIS A 123 5.18 14.32 5.43
N GLU A 124 5.32 13.36 4.51
CA GLU A 124 6.48 12.46 4.46
C GLU A 124 7.79 13.21 4.20
N THR A 125 7.78 14.19 3.31
CA THR A 125 8.98 14.99 3.01
C THR A 125 9.46 15.77 4.22
N THR A 126 8.52 16.34 4.98
CA THR A 126 8.82 17.08 6.23
C THR A 126 9.32 16.14 7.30
N SER A 127 8.69 14.97 7.45
CA SER A 127 9.09 13.93 8.40
C SER A 127 10.52 13.43 8.15
N ARG A 128 10.89 13.22 6.88
CA ARG A 128 12.24 12.78 6.49
C ARG A 128 13.28 13.89 6.56
N ASN A 129 12.88 15.16 6.61
CA ASN A 129 13.77 16.33 6.67
C ASN A 129 14.93 16.27 5.65
N GLY A 130 14.63 15.85 4.42
CA GLY A 130 15.62 15.67 3.34
C GLY A 130 16.56 14.46 3.45
N GLN A 131 16.44 13.65 4.51
CA GLN A 131 17.28 12.47 4.70
C GLN A 131 16.81 11.27 3.88
N ALA A 132 17.76 10.48 3.41
CA ALA A 132 17.48 9.21 2.74
C ALA A 132 17.17 8.12 3.79
N MET A 133 16.23 7.23 3.46
CA MET A 133 15.97 6.05 4.29
C MET A 133 17.06 5.01 4.02
N THR A 134 17.75 4.61 5.07
CA THR A 134 18.86 3.66 5.01
C THR A 134 18.61 2.47 5.92
N VAL A 135 19.13 1.31 5.54
CA VAL A 135 19.08 0.08 6.33
C VAL A 135 20.48 -0.50 6.40
N ASN A 136 20.87 -0.96 7.58
CA ASN A 136 22.12 -1.70 7.76
C ASN A 136 21.87 -3.16 7.40
N ILE A 137 22.62 -3.69 6.43
CA ILE A 137 22.54 -5.10 6.07
C ILE A 137 23.22 -5.92 7.17
N PRO A 138 22.51 -6.87 7.82
CA PRO A 138 23.12 -7.73 8.82
C PRO A 138 24.24 -8.57 8.21
N ASP A 139 25.36 -8.67 8.93
CA ASP A 139 26.51 -9.50 8.56
C ASP A 139 26.72 -10.57 9.65
N LEU A 140 26.77 -11.84 9.25
CA LEU A 140 27.00 -12.99 10.13
C LEU A 140 28.42 -13.05 10.70
N SER A 141 29.32 -12.20 10.20
CA SER A 141 30.68 -12.04 10.75
C SER A 141 30.66 -11.27 12.08
N HIS A 142 29.65 -10.45 12.32
CA HIS A 142 29.50 -9.62 13.51
C HIS A 142 28.44 -10.21 14.45
N PRO A 143 28.71 -10.29 15.77
CA PRO A 143 27.72 -10.80 16.71
C PRO A 143 26.45 -9.95 16.65
N SER A 144 25.30 -10.60 16.77
CA SER A 144 23.99 -9.95 16.79
C SER A 144 23.13 -10.47 17.94
N VAL A 145 21.96 -9.89 18.11
CA VAL A 145 20.98 -10.33 19.13
C VAL A 145 20.65 -11.82 19.03
N TYR A 146 20.79 -12.43 17.84
CA TYR A 146 20.42 -13.83 17.58
C TYR A 146 21.60 -14.78 17.42
N HIS A 147 22.84 -14.28 17.31
CA HIS A 147 23.99 -15.16 17.12
C HIS A 147 25.29 -14.55 17.68
N GLU A 148 26.17 -15.41 18.17
CA GLU A 148 27.54 -15.07 18.53
C GLU A 148 28.48 -15.50 17.40
N SER A 149 29.44 -14.65 17.02
CA SER A 149 30.51 -15.05 16.11
C SER A 149 31.72 -15.57 16.91
N ARG A 150 32.22 -16.75 16.54
CA ARG A 150 33.25 -17.45 17.33
C ARG A 150 34.63 -16.79 17.28
N GLN A 151 34.90 -15.90 16.33
CA GLN A 151 36.10 -15.04 16.28
C GLN A 151 35.78 -13.79 15.44
N PRO A 152 36.18 -12.57 15.86
CA PRO A 152 36.08 -11.39 15.02
C PRO A 152 37.09 -11.55 13.88
N TYR A 153 36.61 -11.87 12.68
CA TYR A 153 37.44 -11.81 11.48
C TYR A 153 37.65 -10.33 11.17
N ASN A 154 38.82 -9.80 11.54
CA ASN A 154 39.22 -8.41 11.29
C ASN A 154 39.48 -8.19 9.80
N ASN A 155 38.40 -8.11 9.03
CA ASN A 155 38.42 -7.51 7.72
C ASN A 155 38.00 -6.05 7.88
N ALA A 156 38.89 -5.11 7.59
CA ALA A 156 38.57 -3.68 7.48
C ALA A 156 37.59 -3.33 6.33
N SER A 157 36.92 -4.34 5.75
CA SER A 157 35.90 -4.22 4.70
C SER A 157 34.47 -4.39 5.22
N THR A 158 34.27 -4.55 6.54
CA THR A 158 32.95 -4.82 7.15
C THR A 158 32.37 -3.62 7.91
N ASP A 159 32.87 -2.41 7.66
CA ASP A 159 32.20 -1.19 8.12
C ASP A 159 30.74 -1.23 7.63
N LEU A 160 29.82 -1.04 8.58
CA LEU A 160 28.37 -1.21 8.46
C LEU A 160 27.87 -0.98 7.02
N ASN A 161 27.47 -2.08 6.35
CA ASN A 161 26.92 -2.06 4.99
C ASN A 161 25.55 -1.37 4.97
N GLN A 162 25.57 -0.04 5.06
CA GLN A 162 24.40 0.81 5.04
C GLN A 162 23.94 1.00 3.60
N VAL A 163 22.76 0.50 3.28
CA VAL A 163 22.16 0.62 1.95
C VAL A 163 21.00 1.59 1.98
N VAL A 164 20.95 2.46 0.98
CA VAL A 164 19.83 3.40 0.77
C VAL A 164 18.65 2.63 0.20
N VAL A 165 17.56 2.57 0.96
CA VAL A 165 16.30 1.93 0.56
C VAL A 165 15.41 2.90 -0.22
N SER A 166 15.40 4.17 0.19
CA SER A 166 14.65 5.25 -0.46
C SER A 166 15.50 6.52 -0.42
N PRO A 167 15.69 7.22 -1.55
CA PRO A 167 16.46 8.45 -1.57
C PRO A 167 15.77 9.57 -0.76
N GLY A 168 16.50 10.65 -0.50
CA GLY A 168 15.92 11.85 0.10
C GLY A 168 14.78 12.41 -0.76
N LEU A 169 13.75 12.96 -0.10
CA LEU A 169 12.58 13.53 -0.77
C LEU A 169 12.75 15.04 -0.94
N GLU A 170 12.33 15.54 -2.10
CA GLU A 170 12.36 16.96 -2.45
C GLU A 170 10.93 17.52 -2.43
N PRO A 171 10.66 18.67 -1.78
CA PRO A 171 9.33 19.26 -1.77
C PRO A 171 8.76 19.48 -3.18
N GLN A 172 7.52 19.06 -3.41
CA GLN A 172 6.83 19.23 -4.68
C GLN A 172 5.58 20.10 -4.50
N GLY A 173 5.42 21.11 -5.35
CA GLY A 173 4.21 21.96 -5.36
C GLY A 173 3.13 21.49 -6.34
N THR A 174 3.47 20.64 -7.31
CA THR A 174 2.54 20.10 -8.32
C THR A 174 2.94 18.67 -8.73
N ILE A 175 1.96 17.85 -9.15
CA ILE A 175 2.23 16.48 -9.60
C ILE A 175 2.62 16.48 -11.08
N ARG A 176 3.92 16.43 -11.36
CA ARG A 176 4.45 16.27 -12.72
C ARG A 176 4.49 14.80 -13.13
N SER A 177 4.33 14.50 -14.42
CA SER A 177 4.38 13.12 -14.95
C SER A 177 5.65 12.36 -14.56
N THR A 178 6.80 13.04 -14.52
CA THR A 178 8.11 12.47 -14.16
C THR A 178 8.25 12.13 -12.68
N LYS A 179 7.53 12.83 -11.80
CA LYS A 179 7.59 12.65 -10.34
C LYS A 179 6.36 11.91 -9.78
N ARG A 180 5.33 11.71 -10.61
CA ARG A 180 4.06 11.09 -10.22
C ARG A 180 4.23 9.74 -9.54
N ALA A 181 5.01 8.83 -10.14
CA ALA A 181 5.23 7.50 -9.58
C ALA A 181 5.96 7.56 -8.23
N GLN A 182 6.88 8.50 -8.05
CA GLN A 182 7.56 8.72 -6.78
C GLN A 182 6.60 9.26 -5.72
N ILE A 183 5.77 10.26 -6.06
CA ILE A 183 4.79 10.86 -5.13
C ILE A 183 3.80 9.80 -4.64
N ILE A 184 3.22 9.04 -5.57
CA ILE A 184 2.27 7.97 -5.24
C ILE A 184 2.98 6.84 -4.49
N GLY A 185 4.19 6.46 -4.91
CA GLY A 185 4.99 5.46 -4.21
C GLY A 185 5.23 5.83 -2.74
N VAL A 186 5.62 7.06 -2.46
CA VAL A 186 5.79 7.56 -1.08
C VAL A 186 4.48 7.56 -0.30
N ALA A 187 3.37 7.97 -0.91
CA ALA A 187 2.07 7.88 -0.26
C ALA A 187 1.70 6.42 0.10
N LEU A 188 1.98 5.47 -0.80
CA LEU A 188 1.80 4.04 -0.55
C LEU A 188 2.77 3.50 0.51
N GLU A 189 3.99 4.04 0.63
CA GLU A 189 4.90 3.72 1.74
C GLU A 189 4.33 4.15 3.09
N LEU A 190 3.76 5.35 3.18
CA LEU A 190 3.10 5.83 4.40
C LEU A 190 1.87 4.95 4.73
N TYR A 191 1.04 4.63 3.74
CA TYR A 191 -0.06 3.66 3.90
C TYR A 191 0.45 2.31 4.42
N HIS A 192 1.52 1.78 3.84
CA HIS A 192 2.13 0.54 4.29
C HIS A 192 2.64 0.61 5.73
N SER A 193 3.22 1.74 6.15
CA SER A 193 3.71 1.92 7.53
C SER A 193 2.59 1.84 8.58
N ARG A 194 1.34 2.13 8.18
CA ARG A 194 0.14 2.11 9.02
C ARG A 194 -0.83 0.98 8.69
N ILE A 195 -0.44 0.07 7.82
CA ILE A 195 -1.34 -0.94 7.23
C ILE A 195 -2.02 -1.84 8.26
N SER A 196 -1.40 -2.06 9.42
CA SER A 196 -1.97 -2.87 10.50
C SER A 196 -3.23 -2.23 11.11
N GLU A 197 -3.29 -0.90 11.16
CA GLU A 197 -4.39 -0.12 11.74
C GLU A 197 -5.53 0.12 10.73
N ILE A 198 -5.25 -0.09 9.43
CA ILE A 198 -6.20 0.19 8.35
C ILE A 198 -7.21 -0.98 8.19
N PRO A 199 -8.53 -0.69 8.08
CA PRO A 199 -9.56 -1.71 7.85
C PRO A 199 -9.34 -2.56 6.60
N VAL A 200 -9.90 -3.77 6.60
CA VAL A 200 -9.73 -4.73 5.50
C VAL A 200 -10.26 -4.21 4.17
N GLN A 201 -11.39 -3.51 4.15
CA GLN A 201 -12.00 -3.02 2.90
C GLN A 201 -11.03 -2.18 2.07
N SER A 202 -10.29 -1.27 2.71
CA SER A 202 -9.28 -0.43 2.04
C SER A 202 -8.19 -1.26 1.35
N LYS A 203 -7.81 -2.40 1.95
CA LYS A 203 -6.82 -3.32 1.40
C LYS A 203 -7.38 -4.10 0.22
N VAL A 204 -8.68 -4.45 0.25
CA VAL A 204 -9.38 -5.07 -0.87
C VAL A 204 -9.45 -4.09 -2.05
N ASP A 205 -9.88 -2.84 -1.80
CA ASP A 205 -9.89 -1.77 -2.82
C ASP A 205 -8.50 -1.61 -3.47
N PHE A 206 -7.43 -1.66 -2.67
CA PHE A 206 -6.07 -1.61 -3.17
C PHE A 206 -5.73 -2.78 -4.10
N CYS A 207 -6.13 -4.01 -3.74
CA CYS A 207 -5.91 -5.19 -4.57
C CYS A 207 -6.66 -5.10 -5.91
N GLU A 208 -7.91 -4.62 -5.89
CA GLU A 208 -8.70 -4.38 -7.10
C GLU A 208 -8.00 -3.40 -8.05
N PHE A 209 -7.51 -2.27 -7.54
CA PHE A 209 -6.76 -1.32 -8.37
C PHE A 209 -5.47 -1.91 -8.92
N CYS A 210 -4.77 -2.78 -8.18
CA CYS A 210 -3.59 -3.47 -8.71
C CYS A 210 -3.92 -4.33 -9.93
N VAL A 211 -5.07 -5.02 -9.94
CA VAL A 211 -5.55 -5.81 -11.08
C VAL A 211 -5.84 -4.89 -12.27
N VAL A 212 -6.58 -3.80 -12.05
CA VAL A 212 -6.91 -2.81 -13.08
C VAL A 212 -5.65 -2.20 -13.69
N TRP A 213 -4.70 -1.78 -12.86
CA TRP A 213 -3.45 -1.16 -13.28
C TRP A 213 -2.53 -2.09 -14.06
N ALA A 214 -2.51 -3.38 -13.69
CA ALA A 214 -1.84 -4.41 -14.47
C ALA A 214 -2.46 -4.53 -15.86
N GLY A 215 -3.79 -4.45 -15.96
CA GLY A 215 -4.49 -4.58 -17.24
C GLY A 215 -4.37 -6.00 -17.83
N GLU A 216 -4.13 -6.99 -16.98
CA GLU A 216 -4.04 -8.42 -17.31
C GLU A 216 -4.67 -9.22 -16.16
N ASP A 217 -5.47 -10.25 -16.47
CA ASP A 217 -6.21 -11.00 -15.44
C ASP A 217 -5.33 -12.04 -14.74
N GLY A 218 -4.15 -12.32 -15.31
CA GLY A 218 -3.17 -13.25 -14.76
C GLY A 218 -3.67 -14.68 -14.61
N GLU A 219 -4.75 -15.07 -15.30
CA GLU A 219 -5.38 -16.38 -15.15
C GLU A 219 -4.43 -17.55 -15.46
N PHE A 220 -3.57 -17.38 -16.46
CA PHE A 220 -2.51 -18.34 -16.81
C PHE A 220 -1.59 -18.66 -15.61
N TYR A 221 -1.46 -17.71 -14.69
CA TYR A 221 -0.57 -17.79 -13.53
C TYR A 221 -1.28 -18.31 -12.27
N LYS A 222 -2.51 -18.82 -12.39
CA LYS A 222 -3.22 -19.49 -11.28
C LYS A 222 -2.45 -20.70 -10.74
N ASP A 223 -1.71 -21.41 -11.61
CA ASP A 223 -1.07 -22.71 -11.34
C ASP A 223 0.48 -22.70 -11.34
N PHE A 224 1.14 -21.55 -11.15
CA PHE A 224 2.60 -21.43 -11.31
C PHE A 224 3.47 -22.25 -10.32
N PRO A 225 4.48 -23.01 -10.81
CA PRO A 225 4.41 -24.09 -11.78
C PRO A 225 4.29 -25.46 -11.07
N ASN A 226 3.35 -26.29 -11.50
CA ASN A 226 3.65 -27.71 -11.63
C ASN A 226 4.38 -27.89 -12.97
N GLU A 227 5.50 -28.60 -12.97
CA GLU A 227 6.18 -29.04 -14.18
C GLU A 227 5.16 -29.73 -15.13
N ASP A 228 5.33 -29.49 -16.43
CA ASP A 228 4.61 -30.10 -17.55
C ASP A 228 3.10 -29.75 -17.68
N LYS A 229 2.82 -28.53 -18.14
CA LYS A 229 1.69 -28.33 -19.07
C LYS A 229 2.28 -28.05 -20.44
N LYS A 230 2.12 -29.01 -21.36
CA LYS A 230 2.47 -28.88 -22.77
C LYS A 230 1.78 -27.66 -23.35
N ASP A 231 2.52 -26.96 -24.20
CA ASP A 231 2.04 -25.88 -25.04
C ASP A 231 0.79 -26.34 -25.80
N GLU A 232 -0.39 -25.96 -25.33
CA GLU A 232 -1.56 -25.87 -26.19
C GLU A 232 -1.47 -24.49 -26.86
N GLU A 233 -0.85 -24.52 -28.04
CA GLU A 233 -0.98 -23.51 -29.08
C GLU A 233 -2.47 -23.38 -29.44
N ASP A 234 -3.22 -22.59 -28.70
CA ASP A 234 -4.38 -21.87 -29.21
C ASP A 234 -4.89 -20.93 -28.11
N HIS A 235 -4.84 -19.62 -28.39
CA HIS A 235 -5.99 -18.72 -28.28
C HIS A 235 -5.52 -17.26 -28.27
N GLU A 236 -5.84 -16.61 -29.40
CA GLU A 236 -6.06 -15.17 -29.61
C GLU A 236 -5.59 -14.23 -28.50
N MET A 237 -4.59 -13.41 -28.82
CA MET A 237 -4.42 -12.11 -28.16
C MET A 237 -5.70 -11.30 -28.32
N MET A 238 -6.65 -11.44 -27.38
CA MET A 238 -7.74 -10.49 -27.20
C MET A 238 -7.11 -9.13 -26.86
N LYS A 239 -6.81 -8.38 -27.92
CA LYS A 239 -6.47 -6.95 -27.90
C LYS A 239 -7.72 -6.14 -27.58
N GLU A 240 -8.35 -6.40 -26.45
CA GLU A 240 -9.15 -5.35 -25.83
C GLU A 240 -8.18 -4.51 -25.01
N LYS A 241 -8.11 -3.21 -25.30
CA LYS A 241 -7.47 -2.24 -24.41
C LYS A 241 -8.23 -2.31 -23.09
N LYS A 242 -7.75 -3.12 -22.14
CA LYS A 242 -8.32 -3.19 -20.80
C LYS A 242 -8.23 -1.80 -20.20
N GLU A 243 -9.39 -1.19 -20.01
CA GLU A 243 -9.53 0.15 -19.45
C GLU A 243 -8.79 0.20 -18.12
N GLY A 244 -7.90 1.17 -17.94
CA GLY A 244 -7.19 1.39 -16.66
C GLY A 244 -5.77 0.85 -16.55
N ARG A 245 -5.21 0.18 -17.58
CA ARG A 245 -3.78 -0.18 -17.61
C ARG A 245 -2.89 1.07 -17.50
N ILE A 246 -1.92 1.05 -16.60
CA ILE A 246 -0.97 2.16 -16.39
C ILE A 246 0.49 1.70 -16.48
N LEU A 247 1.41 2.66 -16.51
CA LEU A 247 2.83 2.40 -16.30
C LEU A 247 3.07 2.09 -14.82
N LEU A 248 3.88 1.06 -14.54
CA LEU A 248 4.26 0.65 -13.19
C LEU A 248 5.78 0.79 -12.98
N PRO A 249 6.31 2.03 -12.82
CA PRO A 249 7.70 2.24 -12.44
C PRO A 249 8.03 1.58 -11.10
N TRP A 250 9.30 1.24 -10.91
CA TRP A 250 9.76 0.50 -9.73
C TRP A 250 9.49 1.23 -8.41
N GLU A 251 9.57 2.57 -8.42
CA GLU A 251 9.33 3.44 -7.27
C GLU A 251 7.92 3.31 -6.71
N MET A 252 6.95 3.00 -7.58
CA MET A 252 5.56 2.75 -7.19
C MET A 252 5.31 1.27 -6.95
N LEU A 253 5.89 0.39 -7.77
CA LEU A 253 5.70 -1.05 -7.65
C LEU A 253 6.25 -1.59 -6.32
N GLN A 254 7.41 -1.11 -5.86
CA GLN A 254 8.05 -1.58 -4.63
C GLN A 254 7.12 -1.48 -3.39
N PRO A 255 6.51 -0.34 -3.05
CA PRO A 255 5.54 -0.28 -1.96
C PRO A 255 4.28 -1.08 -2.24
N MET A 256 3.82 -1.19 -3.49
CA MET A 256 2.68 -2.04 -3.83
C MET A 256 2.94 -3.51 -3.45
N LEU A 257 4.13 -4.03 -3.72
CA LEU A 257 4.50 -5.41 -3.38
C LEU A 257 4.60 -5.63 -1.87
N ARG A 258 5.04 -4.62 -1.10
CA ARG A 258 5.03 -4.69 0.37
C ARG A 258 3.60 -4.77 0.92
N ILE A 259 2.70 -3.93 0.38
CA ILE A 259 1.27 -3.94 0.74
C ILE A 259 0.65 -5.31 0.40
N LEU A 260 0.88 -5.83 -0.81
CA LEU A 260 0.39 -7.16 -1.19
C LEU A 260 0.97 -8.28 -0.33
N GLY A 261 2.27 -8.19 0.01
CA GLY A 261 2.91 -9.10 0.95
C GLY A 261 2.19 -9.14 2.31
N HIS A 262 1.81 -7.98 2.84
CA HIS A 262 0.98 -7.89 4.05
C HIS A 262 -0.42 -8.48 3.86
N CYS A 263 -1.08 -8.22 2.73
CA CYS A 263 -2.43 -8.76 2.47
C CYS A 263 -2.42 -10.29 2.34
N VAL A 264 -1.34 -10.87 1.80
CA VAL A 264 -1.18 -12.32 1.63
C VAL A 264 -0.76 -13.00 2.93
N MET A 265 0.26 -12.47 3.61
CA MET A 265 0.98 -13.14 4.71
C MET A 265 0.66 -12.56 6.09
N GLY A 266 -0.04 -11.43 6.17
CA GLY A 266 -0.32 -10.74 7.42
C GLY A 266 -1.27 -11.50 8.35
N ILE A 267 -1.43 -10.95 9.56
CA ILE A 267 -2.25 -11.49 10.65
C ILE A 267 -3.72 -11.69 10.22
N ASN A 268 -4.17 -10.95 9.19
CA ASN A 268 -5.49 -11.04 8.60
C ASN A 268 -5.72 -12.26 7.71
N LYS A 269 -4.85 -13.30 7.74
CA LYS A 269 -5.00 -14.57 7.01
C LYS A 269 -6.40 -15.21 7.10
N LYS A 270 -7.15 -14.92 8.17
CA LYS A 270 -8.53 -15.43 8.35
C LYS A 270 -9.54 -14.81 7.37
N ASN A 271 -9.27 -13.63 6.81
CA ASN A 271 -10.13 -13.00 5.84
C ASN A 271 -9.82 -13.57 4.44
N LYS A 272 -10.66 -14.50 4.00
CA LYS A 272 -10.52 -15.19 2.71
C LYS A 272 -10.65 -14.23 1.53
N GLU A 273 -11.57 -13.28 1.60
CA GLU A 273 -11.81 -12.29 0.56
C GLU A 273 -10.56 -11.44 0.30
N LEU A 274 -9.94 -10.90 1.35
CA LEU A 274 -8.69 -10.14 1.21
C LEU A 274 -7.56 -11.00 0.62
N HIS A 275 -7.42 -12.24 1.11
CA HIS A 275 -6.37 -13.13 0.63
C HIS A 275 -6.55 -13.49 -0.85
N GLU A 276 -7.78 -13.78 -1.28
CA GLU A 276 -8.13 -14.09 -2.67
C GLU A 276 -7.90 -12.86 -3.58
N ALA A 277 -8.35 -11.68 -3.16
CA ALA A 277 -8.11 -10.43 -3.87
C ALA A 277 -6.61 -10.14 -4.04
N ALA A 278 -5.83 -10.32 -2.97
CA ALA A 278 -4.37 -10.12 -3.00
C ALA A 278 -3.66 -11.15 -3.89
N CYS A 279 -4.09 -12.42 -3.86
CA CYS A 279 -3.58 -13.44 -4.76
C CYS A 279 -3.89 -13.10 -6.23
N GLY A 280 -5.10 -12.62 -6.52
CA GLY A 280 -5.49 -12.14 -7.85
C GLY A 280 -4.57 -11.00 -8.32
N ALA A 281 -4.40 -9.98 -7.49
CA ALA A 281 -3.51 -8.85 -7.76
C ALA A 281 -2.06 -9.29 -8.02
N CYS A 282 -1.51 -10.23 -7.25
CA CYS A 282 -0.16 -10.76 -7.46
C CYS A 282 -0.03 -11.45 -8.82
N ARG A 283 -1.03 -12.24 -9.23
CA ARG A 283 -1.02 -12.93 -10.54
C ARG A 283 -1.08 -11.93 -11.69
N SER A 284 -1.99 -10.95 -11.61
CA SER A 284 -2.11 -9.87 -12.59
C SER A 284 -0.81 -9.09 -12.74
N LEU A 285 -0.18 -8.70 -11.62
CA LEU A 285 1.10 -7.98 -11.65
C LEU A 285 2.26 -8.84 -12.17
N TYR A 286 2.24 -10.15 -11.93
CA TYR A 286 3.26 -11.06 -12.45
C TYR A 286 3.14 -11.24 -13.96
N ALA A 287 1.92 -11.48 -14.46
CA ALA A 287 1.63 -11.52 -15.89
C ALA A 287 2.12 -10.22 -16.56
N ARG A 288 1.78 -9.09 -15.94
CA ARG A 288 2.22 -7.77 -16.38
C ARG A 288 3.76 -7.63 -16.41
N ALA A 289 4.44 -8.11 -15.38
CA ALA A 289 5.89 -8.05 -15.29
C ALA A 289 6.59 -8.90 -16.35
N ILE A 290 6.02 -10.05 -16.71
CA ILE A 290 6.48 -10.91 -17.79
C ILE A 290 6.25 -10.23 -19.14
N HIS A 291 5.06 -9.68 -19.37
CA HIS A 291 4.75 -8.92 -20.59
C HIS A 291 5.71 -7.74 -20.79
N ASP A 292 6.05 -7.00 -19.72
CA ASP A 292 6.97 -5.86 -19.79
C ASP A 292 8.45 -6.27 -19.76
N ILE A 293 8.77 -7.56 -19.57
CA ILE A 293 10.13 -8.09 -19.43
C ILE A 293 10.90 -7.29 -18.36
N ASN A 294 10.27 -7.06 -17.20
CA ASN A 294 10.89 -6.34 -16.09
C ASN A 294 11.49 -7.34 -15.08
N PRO A 295 12.82 -7.59 -15.10
CA PRO A 295 13.42 -8.65 -14.29
C PRO A 295 13.25 -8.43 -12.78
N LYS A 296 13.30 -7.19 -12.30
CA LYS A 296 13.11 -6.88 -10.87
C LYS A 296 11.69 -7.22 -10.43
N ALA A 297 10.69 -6.84 -11.24
CA ALA A 297 9.29 -7.13 -10.96
C ALA A 297 8.99 -8.64 -11.07
N ILE A 298 9.51 -9.32 -12.09
CA ILE A 298 9.36 -10.77 -12.27
C ILE A 298 9.88 -11.51 -11.04
N LEU A 299 11.10 -11.18 -10.58
CA LEU A 299 11.70 -11.82 -9.40
C LEU A 299 10.89 -11.53 -8.13
N ALA A 300 10.52 -10.27 -7.89
CA ALA A 300 9.84 -9.88 -6.66
C ALA A 300 8.42 -10.45 -6.57
N VAL A 301 7.61 -10.29 -7.63
CA VAL A 301 6.23 -10.80 -7.66
C VAL A 301 6.23 -12.33 -7.75
N GLY A 302 7.14 -12.92 -8.53
CA GLY A 302 7.27 -14.37 -8.65
C GLY A 302 7.64 -15.04 -7.32
N SER A 303 8.49 -14.39 -6.52
CA SER A 303 8.80 -14.86 -5.16
C SER A 303 7.57 -14.83 -4.25
N LEU A 304 6.74 -13.77 -4.35
CA LEU A 304 5.49 -13.68 -3.59
C LEU A 304 4.47 -14.76 -4.01
N LEU A 305 4.35 -15.04 -5.32
CA LEU A 305 3.51 -16.13 -5.83
C LEU A 305 3.98 -17.51 -5.34
N LYS A 306 5.30 -17.75 -5.31
CA LYS A 306 5.85 -18.98 -4.73
C LYS A 306 5.46 -19.11 -3.26
N LEU A 307 5.59 -18.04 -2.47
CA LEU A 307 5.19 -18.04 -1.05
C LEU A 307 3.69 -18.33 -0.88
N ILE A 308 2.83 -17.76 -1.73
CA ILE A 308 1.38 -18.07 -1.75
C ILE A 308 1.15 -19.57 -1.95
N ASN A 309 1.86 -20.19 -2.89
CA ASN A 309 1.70 -21.61 -3.19
C ASN A 309 2.26 -22.50 -2.07
N TYR A 310 3.40 -22.15 -1.48
CA TYR A 310 3.92 -22.84 -0.30
C TYR A 310 2.93 -22.81 0.87
N GLN A 311 2.23 -21.69 1.07
CA GLN A 311 1.25 -21.57 2.15
C GLN A 311 0.03 -22.50 1.98
N LYS A 312 -0.34 -22.83 0.73
CA LYS A 312 -1.40 -23.80 0.43
C LYS A 312 -0.98 -25.24 0.75
N ALA A 313 0.32 -25.55 0.69
CA ALA A 313 0.84 -26.90 0.83
C ALA A 313 0.83 -27.45 2.28
N CYS A 314 0.39 -26.67 3.28
CA CYS A 314 0.27 -27.08 4.69
C CYS A 314 1.48 -27.88 5.20
N VAL A 315 2.70 -27.36 5.00
CA VAL A 315 3.91 -27.99 5.51
C VAL A 315 4.18 -27.46 6.92
N ASP A 316 4.20 -28.33 7.93
CA ASP A 316 4.72 -27.99 9.25
C ASP A 316 6.25 -27.91 9.18
N HIS A 317 6.78 -26.71 9.36
CA HIS A 317 8.22 -26.44 9.29
C HIS A 317 8.94 -26.66 10.63
N THR A 318 8.20 -26.99 11.69
CA THR A 318 8.77 -27.37 12.99
C THR A 318 9.11 -28.86 13.04
N GLU A 319 8.53 -29.66 12.15
CA GLU A 319 8.94 -31.01 11.90
C GLU A 319 10.15 -31.01 10.97
N LEU A 320 11.32 -31.33 11.52
CA LEU A 320 12.45 -31.74 10.68
C LEU A 320 12.03 -33.03 9.96
N PRO A 321 12.00 -33.07 8.62
CA PRO A 321 11.75 -34.32 7.93
C PRO A 321 12.83 -35.29 8.38
N VAL A 322 12.42 -36.44 8.93
CA VAL A 322 13.34 -37.51 9.33
C VAL A 322 13.89 -38.15 8.05
N THR A 323 14.80 -37.45 7.37
CA THR A 323 15.49 -37.97 6.21
C THR A 323 16.72 -38.73 6.66
N ARG A 324 16.56 -40.05 6.65
CA ARG A 324 17.59 -41.10 6.71
C ARG A 324 18.27 -41.26 8.07
N ILE A 325 17.73 -42.20 8.85
CA ILE A 325 18.53 -42.99 9.79
C ILE A 325 19.64 -43.65 8.98
N ILE A 326 20.88 -43.17 9.14
CA ILE A 326 22.05 -43.92 8.69
C ILE A 326 22.17 -45.09 9.65
N HIS A 327 21.79 -46.28 9.20
CA HIS A 327 22.18 -47.51 9.88
C HIS A 327 23.69 -47.65 9.75
N LEU A 328 24.39 -47.48 10.88
CA LEU A 328 25.79 -47.81 11.07
C LEU A 328 25.97 -49.32 11.26
#